data_AF-A0A425XXX7-F1
#
_entry.id   AF-A0A425XXX7-F1
#
_cell.length_a   1.000
_cell.length_b   1.000
_cell.length_c   1.000
_cell.angle_alpha   90.00
_cell.angle_beta   90.00
_cell.angle_gamma   90.00
#
_symmetry.space_group_name_H-M   'P 1'
#
loop_
_entity.id
_entity.type
_entity.pdbx_description
1 polymer ?
#
loop_
_entity_poly.entity_id
_entity_poly.type
_entity_poly.pdbx_seq_one_letter_code
_entity_poly.pdbx_strand_id
1 'polypeptide(L)'
;MGKSKIKSLLIKAISNKFSISLLVFFLWLFFFDQHSIWERKEYTNKIEALSEEKKHFLTKIKKDKESIHELKTNRENLEKFAREQYLMKKKNEDIFIIIEKE
;
A
#
# COMPACT_ATOMS: atom_id res chain seq x y z
N MET A 1 57.06 -0.96 -3.10
CA MET A 1 56.63 -1.87 -4.19
C MET A 1 56.04 -1.01 -5.31
N GLY A 2 56.66 -0.95 -6.50
CA GLY A 2 56.28 0.02 -7.55
C GLY A 2 54.88 -0.24 -8.12
N LYS A 3 54.10 0.83 -8.35
CA LYS A 3 52.72 0.78 -8.88
C LYS A 3 52.61 -0.02 -10.19
N SER A 4 53.67 -0.11 -11.00
CA SER A 4 53.66 -0.89 -12.25
C SER A 4 53.67 -2.41 -12.03
N LYS A 5 54.35 -2.91 -10.99
CA LYS A 5 54.34 -4.36 -10.64
C LYS A 5 52.96 -4.80 -10.15
N ILE A 6 52.24 -3.91 -9.44
CA ILE A 6 50.88 -4.18 -8.98
C ILE A 6 49.92 -4.24 -10.17
N LYS A 7 50.05 -3.32 -11.14
CA LYS A 7 49.23 -3.35 -12.38
C LYS A 7 49.45 -4.63 -13.18
N SER A 8 50.68 -5.09 -13.38
CA SER A 8 50.94 -6.29 -14.18
C SER A 8 50.47 -7.58 -13.48
N LEU A 9 50.55 -7.64 -12.15
CA LEU A 9 49.98 -8.73 -11.35
C LEU A 9 48.45 -8.75 -11.42
N LEU A 10 47.80 -7.58 -11.32
CA LEU A 10 46.35 -7.45 -11.48
C LEU A 10 45.88 -7.88 -12.88
N ILE A 11 46.59 -7.47 -13.94
CA ILE A 11 46.27 -7.85 -15.32
C ILE A 11 46.41 -9.37 -15.52
N LYS A 12 47.48 -9.99 -15.01
CA LYS A 12 47.64 -11.45 -15.06
C LYS A 12 46.53 -12.18 -14.29
N ALA A 13 46.18 -11.69 -13.11
CA ALA A 13 45.11 -12.28 -12.30
C ALA A 13 43.73 -12.19 -12.97
N ILE A 14 43.43 -11.07 -13.65
CA ILE A 14 42.16 -10.86 -14.37
C ILE A 14 42.12 -11.62 -15.71
N SER A 15 43.27 -11.87 -16.36
CA SER A 15 43.31 -12.60 -17.64
C SER A 15 43.07 -14.10 -17.54
N ASN A 16 42.98 -14.66 -16.33
CA ASN A 16 42.71 -16.08 -16.13
C ASN A 16 41.22 -16.38 -16.37
N LYS A 17 40.93 -17.41 -17.18
CA LYS A 17 39.55 -17.88 -17.47
C LYS A 17 38.72 -18.16 -16.21
N PHE A 18 39.34 -18.61 -15.13
CA PHE A 18 38.67 -18.84 -13.85
C PHE A 18 38.29 -17.53 -13.15
N SER A 19 39.15 -16.51 -13.20
CA SER A 19 38.87 -15.18 -12.63
C SER A 19 37.77 -14.46 -13.39
N ILE A 20 37.74 -14.60 -14.72
CA ILE A 20 36.67 -14.04 -15.57
C ILE A 20 35.34 -14.74 -15.26
N SER A 21 35.33 -16.07 -15.17
CA SER A 21 34.12 -16.82 -14.79
C SER A 21 33.63 -16.43 -13.39
N LEU A 22 34.54 -16.23 -12.44
CA LEU A 22 34.21 -15.80 -11.09
C LEU A 22 33.65 -14.38 -11.06
N LEU A 23 34.22 -13.48 -11.87
CA LEU A 23 33.75 -12.10 -11.99
C LEU A 23 32.35 -12.05 -12.62
N VAL A 24 32.11 -12.84 -13.67
CA VAL A 24 30.76 -12.98 -14.27
C VAL A 24 29.78 -13.59 -13.27
N PHE A 25 30.20 -14.58 -12.49
CA PHE A 25 29.38 -15.17 -11.43
C PHE A 25 29.01 -14.15 -10.35
N PHE A 26 29.96 -13.35 -9.89
CA PHE A 26 29.66 -12.28 -8.94
C PHE A 26 28.77 -11.20 -9.56
N LEU A 27 29.06 -10.74 -10.78
CA LEU A 27 28.17 -9.82 -11.49
C LEU A 27 26.76 -10.39 -11.62
N TRP A 28 26.61 -11.69 -11.88
CA TRP A 28 25.31 -12.35 -11.91
C TRP A 28 24.60 -12.27 -10.56
N LEU A 29 25.29 -12.63 -9.47
CA LEU A 29 24.75 -12.52 -8.11
C LEU A 29 24.44 -11.07 -7.68
N PHE A 30 25.14 -10.07 -8.21
CA PHE A 30 24.90 -8.67 -7.84
C PHE A 30 23.79 -8.01 -8.67
N PHE A 31 23.67 -8.36 -9.96
CA PHE A 31 22.73 -7.70 -10.87
C PHE A 31 21.42 -8.48 -11.11
N PHE A 32 21.46 -9.82 -11.07
CA PHE A 32 20.32 -10.67 -11.39
C PHE A 32 19.70 -11.38 -10.17
N ASP A 33 20.35 -11.31 -9.00
CA ASP A 33 19.80 -11.89 -7.76
C ASP A 33 18.72 -11.00 -7.13
N GLN A 34 17.80 -11.60 -6.36
CA GLN A 34 16.58 -11.01 -5.77
C GLN A 34 16.82 -9.95 -4.68
N HIS A 35 18.03 -9.41 -4.65
CA HIS A 35 18.43 -8.30 -3.79
C HIS A 35 18.62 -7.03 -4.60
N SER A 36 17.90 -6.90 -5.71
CA SER A 36 17.91 -5.66 -6.46
C SER A 36 17.35 -4.54 -5.57
N ILE A 37 17.96 -3.37 -5.68
CA ILE A 37 17.48 -2.15 -5.01
C ILE A 37 16.04 -1.83 -5.48
N TRP A 38 15.67 -2.31 -6.67
CA TRP A 38 14.36 -2.14 -7.27
C TRP A 38 13.26 -2.89 -6.51
N GLU A 39 13.47 -4.17 -6.21
CA GLU A 39 12.53 -4.98 -5.43
C GLU A 39 12.34 -4.38 -4.02
N ARG A 40 13.43 -3.94 -3.37
CA ARG A 40 13.33 -3.26 -2.07
C ARG A 40 12.48 -1.99 -2.14
N LYS A 41 12.61 -1.19 -3.21
CA LYS A 41 11.79 0.02 -3.39
C LYS A 41 10.31 -0.34 -3.60
N GLU A 42 10.04 -1.35 -4.42
CA GLU A 42 8.68 -1.83 -4.66
C GLU A 42 8.03 -2.34 -3.36
N TYR A 43 8.75 -3.13 -2.57
CA TYR A 43 8.27 -3.62 -1.28
C TYR A 43 8.00 -2.48 -0.29
N THR A 44 8.88 -1.48 -0.20
CA THR A 44 8.65 -0.31 0.66
C THR A 44 7.38 0.45 0.25
N ASN A 45 7.20 0.71 -1.05
CA ASN A 45 6.00 1.37 -1.57
C ASN A 45 4.73 0.55 -1.25
N LYS A 46 4.81 -0.78 -1.38
CA LYS A 46 3.70 -1.67 -1.05
C LYS A 46 3.36 -1.66 0.44
N ILE A 47 4.38 -1.62 1.30
CA ILE A 47 4.20 -1.50 2.75
C ILE A 47 3.52 -0.16 3.10
N GLU A 48 3.96 0.94 2.49
CA GLU A 48 3.37 2.26 2.71
C GLU A 48 1.91 2.30 2.26
N ALA A 49 1.61 1.80 1.07
CA ALA A 49 0.24 1.71 0.55
C ALA A 49 -0.67 0.88 1.48
N LEU A 50 -0.22 -0.29 1.91
CA LEU A 50 -0.97 -1.14 2.85
C LEU A 50 -1.16 -0.48 4.22
N SER A 51 -0.18 0.29 4.68
CA SER A 51 -0.26 1.03 5.93
C SER A 51 -1.30 2.14 5.87
N GLU A 52 -1.33 2.91 4.79
CA GLU A 52 -2.34 3.95 4.57
C GLU A 52 -3.74 3.34 4.38
N GLU A 53 -3.88 2.24 3.65
CA GLU A 53 -5.14 1.51 3.52
C GLU A 53 -5.65 1.00 4.88
N LYS A 54 -4.76 0.42 5.69
CA LYS A 54 -5.09 -0.01 7.06
C LYS A 54 -5.58 1.17 7.90
N LYS A 55 -4.87 2.31 7.84
CA LYS A 55 -5.24 3.52 8.60
C LYS A 55 -6.62 4.02 8.17
N HIS A 56 -6.88 4.08 6.87
CA HIS A 56 -8.18 4.46 6.31
C HIS A 56 -9.31 3.60 6.87
N PHE A 57 -9.17 2.26 6.81
CA PHE A 57 -10.21 1.36 7.30
C PHE A 57 -10.39 1.43 8.82
N LEU A 58 -9.33 1.61 9.60
CA LEU A 58 -9.45 1.80 11.04
C LEU A 58 -10.22 3.08 11.38
N THR A 59 -9.98 4.18 10.67
CA THR A 59 -10.75 5.41 10.82
C THR A 59 -12.22 5.20 10.45
N LYS A 60 -12.49 4.49 9.35
CA LYS A 60 -13.86 4.18 8.92
C LYS A 60 -14.60 3.33 9.94
N ILE A 61 -13.97 2.27 10.46
CA ILE A 61 -14.53 1.41 11.51
C ILE A 61 -14.86 2.22 12.76
N LYS A 62 -13.99 3.15 13.16
CA LYS A 62 -14.24 4.03 14.31
C LYS A 62 -15.49 4.89 14.09
N LYS A 63 -15.57 5.56 12.94
CA LYS A 63 -16.72 6.40 12.58
C LYS A 63 -18.01 5.57 12.51
N ASP A 64 -17.98 4.42 11.86
CA ASP A 64 -19.15 3.55 11.73
C ASP A 64 -19.62 3.03 13.10
N LYS A 65 -18.69 2.73 14.02
CA LYS A 65 -19.03 2.37 15.40
C LYS A 65 -19.73 3.50 16.13
N GLU A 66 -19.25 4.73 16.00
CA GLU A 66 -19.86 5.91 16.60
C GLU A 66 -21.27 6.12 16.03
N SER A 67 -21.44 6.05 14.71
CA SER A 67 -22.76 6.14 14.07
C SER A 67 -23.72 5.03 14.52
N ILE A 68 -23.26 3.78 14.60
CA ILE A 68 -24.09 2.67 15.12
C ILE A 68 -24.46 2.91 16.58
N HIS A 69 -23.56 3.43 17.39
CA HIS A 69 -23.85 3.74 18.78
C HIS A 69 -24.92 4.84 18.90
N GLU A 70 -24.82 5.91 18.12
CA GLU A 70 -25.83 6.97 18.09
C GLU A 70 -27.19 6.46 17.63
N LEU A 71 -27.23 5.59 16.62
CA LEU A 71 -28.46 4.94 16.14
C LEU A 71 -29.10 4.02 17.18
N LYS A 72 -28.30 3.35 18.01
CA LYS A 72 -28.81 2.44 19.06
C LYS A 72 -29.27 3.16 20.32
N THR A 73 -28.61 4.25 20.68
CA THR A 73 -28.87 4.95 21.94
C THR A 73 -29.93 6.04 21.77
N ASN A 74 -30.05 6.67 20.60
CA ASN A 74 -31.00 7.75 20.35
C ASN A 74 -32.07 7.36 19.30
N ARG A 75 -33.30 7.16 19.79
CA ARG A 75 -34.46 6.79 18.96
C ARG A 75 -34.84 7.85 17.92
N GLU A 76 -34.62 9.13 18.22
CA GLU A 76 -34.89 10.24 17.30
C GLU A 76 -33.87 10.25 16.15
N ASN A 77 -32.58 10.04 16.46
CA ASN A 77 -31.53 9.88 15.45
C ASN A 77 -31.76 8.65 14.56
N LEU A 78 -32.24 7.56 15.14
CA LEU A 78 -32.62 6.36 14.39
C LEU A 78 -33.78 6.62 13.41
N GLU A 79 -34.85 7.28 13.88
CA GLU A 79 -35.99 7.62 13.03
C GLU A 79 -35.57 8.58 11.90
N LYS A 80 -34.75 9.59 12.21
CA LYS A 80 -34.18 10.52 11.22
C LYS A 80 -33.36 9.78 10.17
N PHE A 81 -32.43 8.91 10.59
CA PHE A 81 -31.60 8.12 9.68
C PHE A 81 -32.43 7.19 8.78
N ALA A 82 -33.43 6.51 9.35
CA ALA A 82 -34.32 5.64 8.58
C ALA A 82 -35.15 6.43 7.54
N ARG A 83 -35.57 7.66 7.87
CA ARG A 83 -36.30 8.54 6.96
C ARG A 83 -35.42 9.11 5.86
N GLU A 84 -34.22 9.57 6.17
CA GLU A 84 -33.32 10.21 5.20
C GLU A 84 -32.61 9.19 4.28
N GLN A 85 -32.11 8.08 4.84
CA GLN A 85 -31.31 7.13 4.07
C GLN A 85 -32.14 6.04 3.40
N TYR A 86 -33.26 5.64 4.01
CA TYR A 86 -34.08 4.53 3.54
C TYR A 86 -35.51 4.94 3.17
N LEU A 87 -35.85 6.23 3.27
CA LEU A 87 -37.18 6.77 2.96
C LEU A 87 -38.31 6.02 3.70
N MET A 88 -38.03 5.54 4.92
CA MET A 88 -39.01 4.79 5.71
C MET A 88 -40.15 5.70 6.18
N LYS A 89 -41.39 5.17 6.11
CA LYS A 89 -42.62 5.85 6.56
C LYS A 89 -43.47 4.99 7.48
N LYS A 90 -44.26 5.62 8.34
CA LYS A 90 -45.32 4.91 9.09
C LYS A 90 -46.46 4.56 8.13
N LYS A 91 -47.24 3.51 8.47
CA LYS A 91 -48.37 3.06 7.63
C LYS A 91 -49.41 4.15 7.36
N ASN A 92 -49.51 5.13 8.25
CA ASN A 92 -50.53 6.18 8.23
C ASN A 92 -49.93 7.53 7.77
N GLU A 93 -48.79 7.50 7.07
CA GLU A 93 -48.02 8.68 6.71
C GLU A 93 -47.74 8.70 5.20
N ASP A 94 -47.88 9.88 4.60
CA ASP A 94 -47.58 10.15 3.19
C ASP A 94 -46.30 10.98 3.09
N ILE A 95 -45.33 10.49 2.31
CA ILE A 95 -44.05 11.16 2.07
C ILE A 95 -44.13 11.87 0.73
N PHE A 96 -43.79 13.16 0.72
CA PHE A 96 -43.64 13.96 -0.50
C PHE A 96 -42.16 14.23 -0.74
N ILE A 97 -41.63 13.83 -1.90
CA ILE A 97 -40.27 14.14 -2.33
C ILE A 97 -40.38 15.30 -3.32
N ILE A 98 -39.82 16.46 -2.96
CA ILE A 98 -39.80 17.64 -3.83
C ILE A 98 -38.54 17.52 -4.70
N ILE A 99 -38.75 17.31 -6.00
CA ILE A 99 -37.67 17.32 -6.98
C ILE A 99 -37.75 18.68 -7.67
N GLU A 100 -36.73 19.52 -7.49
CA GLU A 100 -36.59 20.73 -8.29
C GLU A 100 -36.37 20.30 -9.75
N LYS A 101 -37.28 20.73 -10.63
CA LYS A 101 -37.09 20.60 -12.08
C LYS A 101 -36.20 21.76 -12.52
N GLU A 102 -35.03 21.42 -13.07
CA GLU A 102 -34.29 22.32 -13.97
C GLU A 102 -35.11 22.60 -15.23
#